data_AF-A0A0B1SFR1-F1
#
_entry.id   AF-A0A0B1SFR1-F1
#
_cell.length_a   1.000
_cell.length_b   1.000
_cell.length_c   1.000
_cell.angle_alpha   90.00
_cell.angle_beta   90.00
_cell.angle_gamma   90.00
#
_symmetry.space_group_name_H-M   'P 1'
#
loop_
_entity.id
_entity.type
_entity.pdbx_description
1 polymer ?
#
loop_
_entity_poly.entity_id
_entity_poly.type
_entity_poly.pdbx_seq_one_letter_code
_entity_poly.pdbx_strand_id
1 'polypeptide(L)'
;MTIADLQRNYSFIDWAAYFKMVPDVAQGIVQKADFAVSVMEPDQYQRMNRDFATLDKTKLVNYLFMRLLLSNTEYLPTYASSFDGMPEESFALGKRRRPIRIRNTDTLADTQAGCAQSANDLMQFANGRVFVDYLYPDDDSKKQIHDTAGGLIGNVINSFQGMVDQLDWMTVDIKRKAYDKTAGIVQNIAYPDWIVNNTLLDEYYADLAFDAKDNYYDMCTKLTL
;
A
#
# COMPACT_ATOMS: atom_id res chain seq x y z
N MET A 1 1.42 1.66 -22.22
CA MET A 1 1.89 2.60 -23.27
C MET A 1 3.30 3.07 -22.92
N THR A 2 4.13 3.44 -23.89
CA THR A 2 5.49 3.95 -23.59
C THR A 2 5.43 5.36 -23.00
N ILE A 3 6.52 5.85 -22.38
CA ILE A 3 6.61 7.26 -21.95
C ILE A 3 6.43 8.21 -23.15
N ALA A 4 6.93 7.84 -24.33
CA ALA A 4 6.77 8.64 -25.55
C ALA A 4 5.30 8.68 -26.03
N ASP A 5 4.54 7.59 -25.85
CA ASP A 5 3.10 7.59 -26.12
C ASP A 5 2.34 8.46 -25.10
N LEU A 6 2.75 8.40 -23.83
CA LEU A 6 2.18 9.22 -22.75
C LEU A 6 2.38 10.71 -23.03
N GLN A 7 3.58 11.11 -23.45
CA GLN A 7 3.89 12.49 -23.83
C GLN A 7 3.07 12.97 -25.03
N ARG A 8 2.85 12.10 -26.03
CA ARG A 8 2.04 12.41 -27.21
C ARG A 8 0.55 12.58 -26.87
N ASN A 9 0.04 11.74 -25.96
CA ASN A 9 -1.39 11.75 -25.60
C ASN A 9 -1.74 12.79 -24.54
N TYR A 10 -0.81 13.10 -23.64
CA TYR A 10 -1.05 13.92 -22.45
C TYR A 10 0.10 14.90 -22.17
N SER A 11 0.34 15.86 -23.04
CA SER A 11 1.50 16.77 -22.97
C SER A 11 1.45 17.88 -21.89
N PHE A 12 0.59 17.79 -20.88
CA PHE A 12 0.45 18.85 -19.87
C PHE A 12 1.65 18.99 -18.91
N ILE A 13 2.45 17.94 -18.77
CA ILE A 13 3.77 17.99 -18.14
C ILE A 13 4.82 17.30 -19.02
N ASP A 14 6.09 17.51 -18.69
CA ASP A 14 7.19 16.74 -19.24
C ASP A 14 7.31 15.41 -18.48
N TRP A 15 6.74 14.35 -19.04
CA TRP A 15 6.77 13.02 -18.45
C TRP A 15 8.18 12.43 -18.43
N ALA A 16 9.00 12.74 -19.42
CA ALA A 16 10.38 12.26 -19.46
C ALA A 16 11.21 12.87 -18.33
N ALA A 17 11.00 14.16 -18.03
CA ALA A 17 11.60 14.79 -16.86
C ALA A 17 11.01 14.25 -15.55
N TYR A 18 9.69 14.08 -15.46
CA TYR A 18 9.03 13.55 -14.27
C TYR A 18 9.53 12.16 -13.88
N PHE A 19 9.62 11.24 -14.84
CA PHE A 19 10.09 9.87 -14.59
C PHE A 19 11.60 9.80 -14.28
N LYS A 20 12.38 10.84 -14.57
CA LYS A 20 13.78 10.96 -14.09
C LYS A 20 13.88 11.39 -12.63
N MET A 21 12.79 11.89 -12.02
CA MET A 21 12.77 12.32 -10.62
C MET A 21 12.33 11.21 -9.66
N VAL A 22 12.11 9.98 -10.14
CA VAL A 22 11.81 8.84 -9.26
C VAL A 22 12.98 8.54 -8.30
N PRO A 23 12.75 7.92 -7.14
CA PRO A 23 13.82 7.53 -6.24
C PRO A 23 14.87 6.63 -6.93
N ASP A 24 16.11 6.70 -6.48
CA ASP A 24 17.25 5.97 -7.09
C ASP A 24 16.98 4.46 -7.23
N VAL A 25 16.31 3.86 -6.25
CA VAL A 25 15.92 2.43 -6.26
C VAL A 25 15.03 2.05 -7.45
N ALA A 26 14.28 3.00 -8.01
CA ALA A 26 13.37 2.79 -9.12
C ALA A 26 13.97 3.18 -10.49
N GLN A 27 15.06 3.94 -10.51
CA GLN A 27 15.67 4.46 -11.75
C GLN A 27 16.04 3.35 -12.73
N GLY A 28 16.62 2.26 -12.23
CA GLY A 28 17.05 1.12 -13.06
C GLY A 28 15.91 0.39 -13.78
N ILE A 29 14.67 0.56 -13.33
CA ILE A 29 13.47 -0.01 -13.97
C ILE A 29 12.84 1.02 -14.92
N VAL A 30 12.63 2.24 -14.44
CA VAL A 30 11.90 3.29 -15.16
C VAL A 30 12.64 3.74 -16.42
N GLN A 31 13.97 3.68 -16.43
CA GLN A 31 14.79 4.06 -17.58
C GLN A 31 14.95 2.96 -18.63
N LYS A 32 14.39 1.76 -18.43
CA LYS A 32 14.47 0.68 -19.42
C LYS A 32 13.70 1.04 -20.69
N ALA A 33 14.21 0.61 -21.84
CA ALA A 33 13.60 0.90 -23.14
C ALA A 33 12.19 0.28 -23.31
N ASP A 34 11.93 -0.84 -22.63
CA ASP A 34 10.66 -1.56 -22.62
C ASP A 34 9.73 -1.14 -21.47
N PHE A 35 10.10 -0.10 -20.71
CA PHE A 35 9.26 0.40 -19.62
C PHE A 35 7.92 0.91 -20.16
N ALA A 36 6.84 0.36 -19.61
CA ALA A 36 5.48 0.68 -19.99
C ALA A 36 4.70 1.23 -18.80
N VAL A 37 3.94 2.29 -19.06
CA VAL A 37 3.04 2.94 -18.11
C VAL A 37 1.61 2.49 -18.36
N SER A 38 0.87 2.23 -17.29
CA SER A 38 -0.57 2.00 -17.30
C SER A 38 -1.30 3.25 -16.83
N VAL A 39 -2.21 3.78 -17.64
CA VAL A 39 -3.03 4.96 -17.29
C VAL A 39 -4.41 4.45 -16.89
N MET A 40 -4.75 4.61 -15.60
CA MET A 40 -6.00 4.06 -15.04
C MET A 40 -7.24 4.89 -15.37
N GLU A 41 -7.10 6.21 -15.54
CA GLU A 41 -8.21 7.15 -15.75
C GLU A 41 -7.97 8.02 -17.00
N PRO A 42 -8.01 7.43 -18.21
CA PRO A 42 -7.66 8.14 -19.44
C PRO A 42 -8.49 9.41 -19.66
N ASP A 43 -9.80 9.38 -19.36
CA ASP A 43 -10.69 10.54 -19.52
C ASP A 43 -10.33 11.70 -18.61
N GLN A 44 -9.87 11.43 -17.38
CA GLN A 44 -9.41 12.48 -16.46
C GLN A 44 -8.08 13.08 -16.92
N TYR A 45 -7.17 12.24 -17.45
CA TYR A 45 -5.92 12.71 -18.06
C TYR A 45 -6.20 13.58 -19.29
N GLN A 46 -7.20 13.25 -20.12
CA GLN A 46 -7.61 14.09 -21.25
C GLN A 46 -8.15 15.45 -20.80
N ARG A 47 -9.02 15.47 -19.77
CA ARG A 47 -9.55 16.71 -19.18
C ARG A 47 -8.43 17.58 -18.62
N MET A 48 -7.53 16.99 -17.83
CA MET A 48 -6.35 17.69 -17.33
C MET A 48 -5.50 18.22 -18.48
N ASN A 49 -5.24 17.41 -19.51
CA ASN A 49 -4.44 17.82 -20.65
C ASN A 49 -5.00 19.04 -21.40
N ARG A 50 -6.33 19.10 -21.53
CA ARG A 50 -7.04 20.23 -22.12
C ARG A 50 -6.98 21.48 -21.24
N ASP A 51 -7.22 21.31 -19.94
CA ASP A 51 -7.49 22.44 -19.04
C ASP A 51 -6.21 23.00 -18.39
N PHE A 52 -5.14 22.21 -18.27
CA PHE A 52 -3.94 22.54 -17.50
C PHE A 52 -3.30 23.89 -17.85
N ALA A 53 -3.20 24.20 -19.16
CA ALA A 53 -2.63 25.46 -19.63
C ALA A 53 -3.44 26.71 -19.21
N THR A 54 -4.73 26.52 -18.89
CA THR A 54 -5.65 27.60 -18.47
C THR A 54 -5.81 27.69 -16.96
N LEU A 55 -5.27 26.72 -16.20
CA LEU A 55 -5.37 26.74 -14.75
C LEU A 55 -4.56 27.91 -14.17
N ASP A 56 -5.13 28.56 -13.17
CA ASP A 56 -4.41 29.55 -12.38
C ASP A 56 -3.28 28.84 -11.61
N LYS A 57 -2.04 29.21 -11.95
CA LYS A 57 -0.83 28.60 -11.39
C LYS A 57 -0.79 28.71 -9.88
N THR A 58 -1.18 29.86 -9.33
CA THR A 58 -1.17 30.11 -7.89
C THR A 58 -2.20 29.24 -7.18
N LYS A 59 -3.42 29.12 -7.72
CA LYS A 59 -4.46 28.25 -7.16
C LYS A 59 -4.05 26.78 -7.21
N LEU A 60 -3.46 26.32 -8.31
CA LEU A 60 -2.99 24.94 -8.44
C LEU A 60 -1.90 24.64 -7.40
N VAL A 61 -0.90 25.52 -7.27
CA VAL A 61 0.18 25.37 -6.30
C VAL A 61 -0.37 25.39 -4.87
N ASN A 62 -1.28 26.33 -4.55
CA ASN A 62 -1.92 26.39 -3.23
C ASN A 62 -2.75 25.13 -2.93
N TYR A 63 -3.47 24.59 -3.92
CA TYR A 63 -4.19 23.32 -3.75
C TYR A 63 -3.23 22.16 -3.44
N LEU A 64 -2.13 22.04 -4.16
CA LEU A 64 -1.11 21.01 -3.88
C LEU A 64 -0.48 21.19 -2.50
N PHE A 65 -0.17 22.42 -2.10
CA PHE A 65 0.31 22.72 -0.74
C PHE A 65 -0.72 22.37 0.33
N MET A 66 -1.99 22.68 0.12
CA MET A 66 -3.05 22.31 1.06
C MET A 66 -3.17 20.80 1.20
N ARG A 67 -3.04 20.03 0.11
CA ARG A 67 -3.03 18.57 0.20
C ARG A 67 -1.84 18.04 1.01
N LEU A 68 -0.65 18.59 0.77
CA LEU A 68 0.55 18.22 1.51
C LEU A 68 0.43 18.59 3.00
N LEU A 69 -0.13 19.76 3.30
CA LEU A 69 -0.38 20.20 4.67
C LEU A 69 -1.36 19.25 5.36
N LEU A 70 -2.50 18.95 4.71
CA LEU A 70 -3.54 18.08 5.24
C LEU A 70 -3.03 16.67 5.52
N SER A 71 -2.19 16.11 4.64
CA SER A 71 -1.59 14.78 4.85
C SER A 71 -0.55 14.73 5.97
N ASN A 72 -0.05 15.87 6.45
CA ASN A 72 0.99 15.99 7.47
C ASN A 72 0.51 16.75 8.71
N THR A 73 -0.81 16.89 8.91
CA THR A 73 -1.36 17.69 10.02
C THR A 73 -0.94 17.19 11.40
N GLU A 74 -0.68 15.89 11.53
CA GLU A 74 -0.23 15.28 12.78
C GLU A 74 1.13 15.81 13.27
N TYR A 75 1.96 16.31 12.34
CA TYR A 75 3.27 16.88 12.65
C TYR A 75 3.23 18.40 12.86
N LEU A 76 2.06 19.03 12.71
CA LEU A 76 1.93 20.47 12.90
C LEU A 76 1.84 20.78 14.42
N PRO A 77 2.83 21.47 15.01
CA PRO A 77 2.86 21.73 16.44
C PRO A 77 1.73 22.68 16.90
N THR A 78 1.17 23.44 15.96
CA THR A 78 0.04 24.35 16.18
C THR A 78 -0.98 24.13 15.06
N TYR A 79 -2.27 24.32 15.37
CA TYR A 79 -3.38 24.27 14.41
C TYR A 79 -3.77 22.90 13.84
N ALA A 80 -3.20 21.78 14.30
CA ALA A 80 -3.63 20.44 13.86
C ALA A 80 -5.16 20.25 13.99
N SER A 81 -5.74 20.70 15.12
CA SER A 81 -7.19 20.67 15.36
C SER A 81 -7.99 21.61 14.46
N SER A 82 -7.37 22.64 13.88
CA SER A 82 -8.04 23.53 12.91
C SER A 82 -8.32 22.83 11.58
N PHE A 83 -7.66 21.70 11.33
CA PHE A 83 -7.87 20.86 10.15
C PHE A 83 -8.75 19.64 10.46
N ASP A 84 -9.29 19.53 11.67
CA ASP A 84 -10.20 18.44 12.03
C ASP A 84 -11.46 18.48 11.15
N GLY A 85 -11.79 17.33 10.56
CA GLY A 85 -12.93 17.20 9.65
C GLY A 85 -12.68 17.69 8.21
N MET A 86 -11.51 18.25 7.91
CA MET A 86 -11.16 18.54 6.51
C MET A 86 -10.90 17.23 5.75
N PRO A 87 -11.39 17.12 4.50
CA PRO A 87 -11.23 15.90 3.72
C PRO A 87 -9.78 15.73 3.27
N GLU A 88 -9.16 14.63 3.68
CA GLU A 88 -7.95 14.13 3.07
C GLU A 88 -8.31 13.28 1.85
N GLU A 89 -7.96 13.76 0.66
CA GLU A 89 -8.08 12.97 -0.56
C GLU A 89 -6.82 12.10 -0.73
N SER A 90 -7.01 10.78 -0.61
CA SER A 90 -5.96 9.82 -0.94
C SER A 90 -5.49 10.04 -2.38
N PHE A 91 -4.18 9.98 -2.60
CA PHE A 91 -3.61 9.96 -3.95
C PHE A 91 -3.91 8.64 -4.68
N ALA A 92 -4.27 7.58 -3.95
CA ALA A 92 -4.59 6.28 -4.51
C ALA A 92 -6.08 6.20 -4.88
N LEU A 93 -6.35 5.86 -6.14
CA LEU A 93 -7.69 5.49 -6.59
C LEU A 93 -8.09 4.15 -5.94
N GLY A 94 -9.27 4.09 -5.32
CA GLY A 94 -9.79 2.87 -4.70
C GLY A 94 -9.77 2.88 -3.18
N LYS A 95 -9.18 1.83 -2.56
CA LYS A 95 -9.19 1.67 -1.09
C LYS A 95 -8.48 2.85 -0.43
N ARG A 96 -9.25 3.67 0.31
CA ARG A 96 -8.70 4.64 1.25
C ARG A 96 -7.75 3.89 2.20
N ARG A 97 -6.44 4.18 2.12
CA ARG A 97 -5.53 3.83 3.21
C ARG A 97 -6.04 4.56 4.45
N ARG A 98 -6.13 3.84 5.58
CA ARG A 98 -6.46 4.50 6.84
C ARG A 98 -5.37 5.55 7.07
N PRO A 99 -5.73 6.80 7.36
CA PRO A 99 -4.73 7.79 7.70
C PRO A 99 -3.99 7.28 8.95
N ILE A 100 -2.67 7.29 8.90
CA ILE A 100 -1.83 7.10 10.08
C ILE A 100 -1.98 8.42 10.83
N ARG A 101 -3.03 8.52 11.64
CA ARG A 101 -3.27 9.66 12.53
C ARG A 101 -3.50 9.08 13.90
N ILE A 102 -2.58 9.37 14.81
CA ILE A 102 -2.84 9.17 16.24
C ILE A 102 -3.85 10.25 16.62
N ARG A 103 -5.10 9.86 16.90
CA ARG A 103 -6.08 10.81 17.40
C ARG A 103 -5.56 11.37 18.72
N ASN A 104 -5.66 12.69 18.89
CA ASN A 104 -5.48 13.30 20.20
C ASN A 104 -6.56 12.73 21.13
N THR A 105 -6.13 11.92 22.07
CA THR A 105 -6.98 11.26 23.06
C THR A 105 -6.58 11.70 24.45
N ASP A 106 -7.57 11.93 25.30
CA ASP A 106 -7.32 12.41 26.67
C ASP A 106 -6.73 11.32 27.59
N THR A 107 -6.72 10.06 27.14
CA THR A 107 -6.21 8.93 27.93
C THR A 107 -4.90 8.38 27.38
N LEU A 108 -4.01 8.00 28.29
CA LEU A 108 -2.74 7.34 27.94
C LEU A 108 -2.96 6.03 27.17
N ALA A 109 -4.00 5.28 27.52
CA ALA A 109 -4.31 3.99 26.90
C ALA A 109 -4.65 4.15 25.41
N ASP A 110 -5.44 5.15 25.07
CA ASP A 110 -5.80 5.43 23.68
C ASP A 110 -4.58 5.92 22.87
N THR A 111 -3.72 6.74 23.49
CA THR A 111 -2.45 7.16 22.87
C THR A 111 -1.55 5.95 22.59
N GLN A 112 -1.41 5.04 23.57
CA GLN A 112 -0.64 3.80 23.39
C GLN A 112 -1.20 2.92 22.27
N ALA A 113 -2.53 2.80 22.17
CA ALA A 113 -3.18 2.07 21.10
C ALA A 113 -2.92 2.72 19.72
N GLY A 114 -2.96 4.05 19.64
CA GLY A 114 -2.62 4.79 18.41
C GLY A 114 -1.16 4.59 17.98
N CYS A 115 -0.22 4.64 18.93
CA CYS A 115 1.19 4.35 18.68
C CYS A 115 1.39 2.90 18.20
N ALA A 116 0.77 1.93 18.86
CA ALA A 116 0.84 0.52 18.48
C ALA A 116 0.26 0.27 17.08
N GLN A 117 -0.87 0.91 16.75
CA GLN A 117 -1.45 0.85 15.42
C GLN A 117 -0.50 1.43 14.37
N SER A 118 0.11 2.58 14.63
CA SER A 118 1.06 3.22 13.71
C SER A 118 2.31 2.37 13.49
N ALA A 119 2.86 1.79 14.57
CA ALA A 119 3.97 0.86 14.49
C ALA A 119 3.60 -0.39 13.66
N ASN A 120 2.39 -0.92 13.84
CA ASN A 120 1.92 -2.07 13.05
C ASN A 120 1.73 -1.72 11.57
N ASP A 121 1.21 -0.53 11.26
CA ASP A 121 1.00 -0.09 9.87
C ASP A 121 2.33 0.18 9.13
N LEU A 122 3.36 0.66 9.83
CA LEU A 122 4.67 1.00 9.25
C LEU A 122 5.70 -0.14 9.34
N MET A 123 5.59 -1.01 10.36
CA MET A 123 6.50 -2.13 10.63
C MET A 123 5.72 -3.45 10.79
N GLN A 124 4.82 -3.72 9.85
CA GLN A 124 3.89 -4.85 9.92
C GLN A 124 4.56 -6.21 10.12
N PHE A 125 5.77 -6.42 9.58
CA PHE A 125 6.46 -7.72 9.67
C PHE A 125 7.16 -7.89 11.02
N ALA A 126 7.78 -6.84 11.56
CA ALA A 126 8.32 -6.88 12.93
C ALA A 126 7.21 -7.09 13.97
N ASN A 127 6.09 -6.37 13.85
CA ASN A 127 4.94 -6.56 14.73
C ASN A 127 4.29 -7.93 14.53
N GLY A 128 4.20 -8.39 13.27
CA GLY A 128 3.77 -9.74 12.92
C GLY A 128 4.63 -10.80 13.60
N ARG A 129 5.95 -10.63 13.65
CA ARG A 129 6.86 -11.55 14.35
C ARG A 129 6.53 -11.63 15.85
N VAL A 130 6.38 -10.49 16.52
CA VAL A 130 6.00 -10.45 17.95
C VAL A 130 4.66 -11.15 18.19
N PHE A 131 3.69 -10.94 17.31
CA PHE A 131 2.38 -11.58 17.39
C PHE A 131 2.46 -13.10 17.19
N VAL A 132 3.29 -13.56 16.25
CA VAL A 132 3.53 -14.99 16.00
C VAL A 132 4.20 -15.65 17.20
N ASP A 133 5.23 -15.05 17.78
CA ASP A 133 5.90 -15.59 18.96
C ASP A 133 4.94 -15.71 20.17
N TYR A 134 3.97 -14.80 20.27
CA TYR A 134 2.97 -14.81 21.35
C TYR A 134 1.87 -15.85 21.14
N LEU A 135 1.27 -15.93 19.95
CA LEU A 135 0.14 -16.83 19.68
C LEU A 135 0.54 -18.23 19.23
N TYR A 136 1.70 -18.38 18.57
CA TYR A 136 2.21 -19.63 18.01
C TYR A 136 3.64 -19.88 18.50
N PRO A 137 3.83 -20.10 19.81
CA PRO A 137 5.15 -20.12 20.45
C PRO A 137 6.02 -21.32 20.04
N ASP A 138 5.42 -22.37 19.48
CA ASP A 138 6.08 -23.62 19.10
C ASP A 138 5.75 -24.03 17.65
N ASP A 139 6.53 -24.96 17.09
CA ASP A 139 6.36 -25.37 15.70
C ASP A 139 5.05 -26.13 15.45
N ASP A 140 4.50 -26.78 16.49
CA ASP A 140 3.24 -27.52 16.40
C ASP A 140 2.05 -26.54 16.25
N SER A 141 1.99 -25.47 17.05
CA SER A 141 0.95 -24.43 16.96
C SER A 141 1.01 -23.66 15.64
N LYS A 142 2.23 -23.37 15.16
CA LYS A 142 2.45 -22.82 13.80
C LYS A 142 1.92 -23.76 12.73
N LYS A 143 2.32 -25.03 12.75
CA LYS A 143 1.83 -26.04 11.81
C LYS A 143 0.31 -26.19 11.86
N GLN A 144 -0.27 -26.19 13.06
CA GLN A 144 -1.70 -26.35 13.27
C GLN A 144 -2.51 -25.22 12.61
N ILE A 145 -2.10 -23.96 12.74
CA ILE A 145 -2.82 -22.85 12.10
C ILE A 145 -2.73 -22.97 10.56
N HIS A 146 -1.57 -23.32 10.02
CA HIS A 146 -1.40 -23.54 8.58
C HIS A 146 -2.28 -24.68 8.06
N ASP A 147 -2.28 -25.84 8.72
CA ASP A 147 -3.08 -26.99 8.31
C ASP A 147 -4.58 -26.73 8.42
N THR A 148 -5.01 -26.12 9.53
CA THR A 148 -6.44 -25.89 9.80
C THR A 148 -7.01 -24.86 8.84
N ALA A 149 -6.37 -23.69 8.74
CA ALA A 149 -6.85 -22.62 7.86
C ALA A 149 -6.64 -22.99 6.39
N GLY A 150 -5.52 -23.62 6.03
CA GLY A 150 -5.24 -24.10 4.67
C GLY A 150 -6.23 -25.18 4.23
N GLY A 151 -6.56 -26.12 5.10
CA GLY A 151 -7.60 -27.13 4.84
C GLY A 151 -8.98 -26.49 4.61
N LEU A 152 -9.36 -25.51 5.43
CA LEU A 152 -10.62 -24.77 5.24
C LEU A 152 -10.65 -24.00 3.91
N ILE A 153 -9.57 -23.28 3.57
CA ILE A 153 -9.46 -22.55 2.30
C ILE A 153 -9.53 -23.52 1.12
N GLY A 154 -8.82 -24.66 1.19
CA GLY A 154 -8.88 -25.71 0.18
C GLY A 154 -10.29 -26.26 -0.02
N ASN A 155 -11.02 -26.52 1.06
CA ASN A 155 -12.43 -26.96 0.99
C ASN A 155 -13.35 -25.92 0.34
N VAL A 156 -13.15 -24.63 0.63
CA VAL A 156 -13.90 -23.54 0.00
C VAL A 156 -13.60 -23.44 -1.49
N ILE A 157 -12.33 -23.55 -1.89
CA ILE A 157 -11.92 -23.54 -3.30
C ILE A 157 -12.54 -24.73 -4.04
N ASN A 158 -12.48 -25.94 -3.49
CA ASN A 158 -13.07 -27.14 -4.08
C ASN A 158 -14.60 -27.02 -4.20
N SER A 159 -15.26 -26.46 -3.18
CA SER A 159 -16.70 -26.21 -3.22
C SER A 159 -17.06 -25.18 -4.30
N PHE A 160 -16.25 -24.14 -4.45
CA PHE A 160 -16.43 -23.15 -5.51
C PHE A 160 -16.27 -23.77 -6.91
N GLN A 161 -15.28 -24.63 -7.11
CA GLN A 161 -15.12 -25.40 -8.35
C GLN A 161 -16.35 -26.27 -8.65
N GLY A 162 -16.88 -26.97 -7.64
CA GLY A 162 -18.12 -27.74 -7.78
C GLY A 162 -19.35 -26.88 -8.12
N MET A 163 -19.44 -25.65 -7.59
CA MET A 163 -20.48 -24.70 -7.99
C MET A 163 -20.30 -24.24 -9.44
N VAL A 164 -19.06 -23.98 -9.89
CA VAL A 164 -18.75 -23.61 -11.27
C VAL A 164 -19.18 -24.70 -12.26
N ASP A 165 -19.03 -25.98 -11.90
CA ASP A 165 -19.49 -27.10 -12.73
C ASP A 165 -20.99 -27.08 -12.99
N GLN A 166 -21.78 -26.61 -12.03
CA GLN A 166 -23.24 -26.56 -12.11
C GLN A 166 -23.76 -25.35 -12.90
N LEU A 167 -22.90 -24.44 -13.34
CA LEU A 167 -23.32 -23.25 -14.09
C LEU A 167 -23.56 -23.57 -15.57
N ASP A 168 -24.83 -23.63 -15.97
CA ASP A 168 -25.23 -23.94 -17.35
C ASP A 168 -24.88 -22.83 -18.36
N TRP A 169 -24.70 -21.59 -17.89
CA TRP A 169 -24.36 -20.45 -18.75
C TRP A 169 -22.87 -20.39 -19.13
N MET A 170 -22.01 -21.19 -18.49
CA MET A 170 -20.58 -21.27 -18.81
C MET A 170 -20.31 -22.44 -19.75
N THR A 171 -19.63 -22.17 -20.87
CA THR A 171 -19.12 -23.24 -21.74
C THR A 171 -18.00 -24.02 -21.07
N VAL A 172 -17.74 -25.23 -21.57
CA VAL A 172 -16.67 -26.11 -21.06
C VAL A 172 -15.31 -25.40 -21.01
N ASP A 173 -14.98 -24.62 -22.04
CA ASP A 173 -13.72 -23.89 -22.10
C ASP A 173 -13.62 -22.79 -21.05
N ILE A 174 -14.72 -22.10 -20.75
CA ILE A 174 -14.75 -21.07 -19.70
C ILE A 174 -14.64 -21.71 -18.32
N LYS A 175 -15.32 -22.85 -18.09
CA LYS A 175 -15.19 -23.62 -16.84
C LYS A 175 -13.74 -24.04 -16.63
N ARG A 176 -13.06 -24.59 -17.65
CA ARG A 176 -11.64 -24.94 -17.56
C ARG A 176 -10.76 -23.76 -17.12
N LYS A 177 -10.96 -22.57 -17.71
CA LYS A 177 -10.22 -21.36 -17.30
C LYS A 177 -10.50 -20.95 -15.85
N ALA A 178 -11.74 -21.12 -15.37
CA ALA A 178 -12.07 -20.88 -13.97
C ALA A 178 -11.35 -21.87 -13.05
N TYR A 179 -11.27 -23.14 -13.44
CA TYR A 179 -10.49 -24.16 -12.75
C TYR A 179 -9.01 -23.80 -12.68
N ASP A 180 -8.39 -23.46 -13.81
CA ASP A 180 -6.98 -23.07 -13.85
C ASP A 180 -6.70 -21.88 -12.92
N LYS A 181 -7.61 -20.89 -12.91
CA LYS A 181 -7.52 -19.73 -12.00
C LYS A 181 -7.60 -20.15 -10.53
N THR A 182 -8.53 -21.04 -10.19
CA THR A 182 -8.71 -21.52 -8.81
C THR A 182 -7.55 -22.40 -8.33
N ALA A 183 -6.97 -23.22 -9.22
CA ALA A 183 -5.79 -24.03 -8.92
C ALA A 183 -4.53 -23.17 -8.71
N GLY A 184 -4.48 -22.00 -9.33
CA GLY A 184 -3.41 -21.01 -9.16
C GLY A 184 -3.58 -20.06 -7.97
N ILE A 185 -4.59 -20.24 -7.10
CA ILE A 185 -4.77 -19.39 -5.92
C ILE A 185 -3.64 -19.67 -4.93
N VAL A 186 -2.79 -18.66 -4.71
CA VAL A 186 -1.76 -18.69 -3.66
C VAL A 186 -2.41 -18.43 -2.30
N GLN A 187 -2.14 -19.31 -1.33
CA GLN A 187 -2.68 -19.22 0.02
C GLN A 187 -1.65 -18.59 0.97
N ASN A 188 -1.87 -17.33 1.35
CA ASN A 188 -1.07 -16.66 2.37
C ASN A 188 -1.78 -16.81 3.71
N ILE A 189 -1.34 -17.76 4.54
CA ILE A 189 -2.03 -18.16 5.77
C ILE A 189 -1.28 -17.60 6.97
N ALA A 190 -1.98 -16.84 7.82
CA ALA A 190 -1.51 -16.24 9.07
C ALA A 190 -0.34 -15.25 8.91
N TYR A 191 0.84 -15.70 8.51
CA TYR A 191 2.05 -14.90 8.36
C TYR A 191 2.97 -15.46 7.26
N PRO A 192 3.86 -14.64 6.67
CA PRO A 192 4.86 -15.14 5.74
C PRO A 192 6.05 -15.79 6.46
N ASP A 193 6.51 -16.95 5.98
CA ASP A 193 7.53 -17.77 6.67
C ASP A 193 8.85 -17.04 6.95
N TRP A 194 9.24 -16.07 6.13
CA TRP A 194 10.52 -15.40 6.30
C TRP A 194 10.59 -14.56 7.59
N ILE A 195 9.46 -14.10 8.13
CA ILE A 195 9.47 -13.26 9.36
C ILE A 195 9.80 -14.08 10.60
N VAL A 196 9.61 -15.40 10.57
CA VAL A 196 10.00 -16.29 11.69
C VAL A 196 11.49 -16.66 11.66
N ASN A 197 12.23 -16.22 10.65
CA ASN A 197 13.68 -16.33 10.57
C ASN A 197 14.32 -14.98 10.92
N ASN A 198 15.03 -14.92 12.06
CA ASN A 198 15.63 -13.68 12.55
C ASN A 198 16.60 -13.07 11.54
N THR A 199 17.42 -13.88 10.85
CA THR A 199 18.38 -13.37 9.87
C THR A 199 17.68 -12.67 8.71
N LEU A 200 16.60 -13.26 8.18
CA LEU A 200 15.85 -12.66 7.07
C LEU A 200 15.07 -11.43 7.53
N LEU A 201 14.55 -11.44 8.75
CA LEU A 201 13.83 -10.30 9.31
C LEU A 201 14.76 -9.11 9.56
N ASP A 202 15.94 -9.36 10.13
CA ASP A 202 16.96 -8.34 10.38
C ASP A 202 17.49 -7.77 9.06
N GLU A 203 17.72 -8.62 8.05
CA GLU A 203 18.11 -8.18 6.70
C GLU A 203 17.05 -7.28 6.06
N TYR A 204 15.76 -7.63 6.20
CA TYR A 204 14.66 -6.82 5.68
C TYR A 204 14.63 -5.41 6.30
N TYR A 205 15.01 -5.26 7.57
CA TYR A 205 15.04 -3.99 8.29
C TYR A 205 16.46 -3.40 8.42
N ALA A 206 17.45 -3.89 7.67
CA ALA A 206 18.85 -3.50 7.85
C ALA A 206 19.11 -1.99 7.64
N ASP A 207 18.35 -1.36 6.74
CA ASP A 207 18.48 0.07 6.44
C ASP A 207 17.69 0.97 7.43
N LEU A 208 16.87 0.38 8.30
CA LEU A 208 16.05 1.12 9.27
C LEU A 208 16.80 1.26 10.60
N ALA A 209 17.41 2.43 10.82
CA ALA A 209 18.12 2.75 12.06
C ALA A 209 17.58 4.01 12.74
N PHE A 210 17.11 3.86 13.98
CA PHE A 210 16.74 4.97 14.84
C PHE A 210 17.92 5.41 15.72
N ASP A 211 18.17 6.71 15.79
CA ASP A 211 19.12 7.33 16.70
C ASP A 211 18.40 7.75 17.99
N ALA A 212 19.08 7.72 19.12
CA ALA A 212 18.51 8.18 20.39
C ALA A 212 18.10 9.67 20.39
N LYS A 213 18.63 10.46 19.44
CA LYS A 213 18.28 11.87 19.23
C LYS A 213 17.12 12.07 18.28
N ASP A 214 16.66 11.02 17.58
CA ASP A 214 15.50 11.13 16.71
C ASP A 214 14.27 11.50 17.52
N ASN A 215 13.59 12.56 17.10
CA ASN A 215 12.24 12.80 17.58
C ASN A 215 11.24 11.93 16.78
N TYR A 216 9.97 11.97 17.16
CA TYR A 216 8.92 11.19 16.50
C TYR A 216 8.82 11.46 14.98
N TYR A 217 9.01 12.72 14.55
CA TYR A 217 9.00 13.08 13.13
C TYR A 217 10.18 12.47 12.37
N ASP A 218 11.38 12.47 12.97
CA ASP A 218 12.56 11.84 12.37
C ASP A 218 12.34 10.33 12.21
N MET A 219 11.75 9.67 13.22
CA MET A 219 11.39 8.25 13.17
C MET A 219 10.37 7.96 12.05
N CYS A 220 9.27 8.71 11.98
CA CYS A 220 8.25 8.56 10.94
C CYS A 220 8.81 8.82 9.54
N THR A 221 9.72 9.78 9.39
CA THR A 221 10.40 10.06 8.12
C THR A 221 11.23 8.87 7.68
N LYS A 222 12.01 8.25 8.58
CA LYS A 222 12.79 7.04 8.27
C LYS A 222 11.93 5.82 7.93
N LEU A 223 10.72 5.74 8.48
CA LEU A 223 9.76 4.65 8.21
C LEU A 223 9.01 4.78 6.88
N THR A 224 9.03 5.96 6.26
CA THR A 224 8.21 6.27 5.08
C THR A 224 9.02 6.60 3.82
N LEU A 225 10.36 6.63 3.93
CA LEU A 225 11.32 6.77 2.83
C LEU A 225 11.82 5.39 2.38
#